data_AF-A0A437RQU5-F1
#
_entry.id   AF-A0A437RQU5-F1
#
_cell.length_a   1.000
_cell.length_b   1.000
_cell.length_c   1.000
_cell.angle_alpha   90.00
_cell.angle_beta   90.00
_cell.angle_gamma   90.00
#
_symmetry.space_group_name_H-M   'P 1'
#
loop_
_entity.id
_entity.type
_entity.pdbx_description
1 polymer ?
#
loop_
_entity_poly.entity_id
_entity_poly.type
_entity_poly.pdbx_seq_one_letter_code
_entity_poly.pdbx_strand_id
1 'polypeptide(L)'
;MHAPDPARAPLQALLQFQATAVAAGDDAGSAPSAGVAALAAFAAWCQQHARGHVWTEAELGGWARVSQALLMSEAAQPVVPLQKGPGLGPLVHDIALLLRAEGVHEDEAVELDLAIRWWEGARRAGLPVDPDFGACWQAIEWAALMQHLQRLSAGAGTAEAEARLLAAVAKVALRYSPLKPLLRLLPAQPGGEVGAGYTF
;
A
#
# COMPACT_ATOMS: atom_id res chain seq x y z
N MET A 1 32.13 -6.89 -11.49
CA MET A 1 31.63 -5.51 -11.37
C MET A 1 30.11 -5.60 -11.36
N HIS A 2 29.48 -5.57 -10.19
CA HIS A 2 28.01 -5.67 -10.09
C HIS A 2 27.42 -4.36 -10.63
N ALA A 3 26.43 -4.43 -11.52
CA ALA A 3 25.77 -3.24 -12.02
C ALA A 3 25.21 -2.42 -10.84
N PRO A 4 25.22 -1.08 -10.90
CA PRO A 4 24.57 -0.27 -9.88
C PRO A 4 23.09 -0.64 -9.83
N ASP A 5 22.62 -0.98 -8.64
CA ASP A 5 21.22 -1.31 -8.38
C ASP A 5 20.34 -0.10 -8.78
N PRO A 6 19.42 -0.26 -9.77
CA PRO A 6 18.65 0.83 -10.35
C PRO A 6 17.76 1.53 -9.32
N ALA A 7 17.44 0.89 -8.18
CA ALA A 7 16.60 1.48 -7.14
C ALA A 7 17.36 2.45 -6.21
N ARG A 8 18.70 2.42 -6.17
CA ARG A 8 19.47 3.28 -5.23
C ARG A 8 19.35 4.77 -5.51
N ALA A 9 19.45 5.18 -6.77
CA ALA A 9 19.39 6.59 -7.13
C ALA A 9 18.00 7.21 -6.84
N PRO A 10 16.88 6.56 -7.21
CA PRO A 10 15.54 6.98 -6.78
C PRO A 10 15.39 7.04 -5.25
N LEU A 11 15.94 6.08 -4.51
CA LEU A 11 15.87 6.06 -3.05
C LEU A 11 16.57 7.26 -2.41
N GLN A 12 17.77 7.58 -2.89
CA GLN A 12 18.55 8.72 -2.40
C GLN A 12 17.85 10.04 -2.72
N ALA A 13 17.28 10.17 -3.93
CA ALA A 13 16.51 11.34 -4.33
C ALA A 13 15.27 11.53 -3.44
N LEU A 14 14.57 10.45 -3.09
CA LEU A 14 13.43 10.49 -2.19
C LEU A 14 13.84 10.97 -0.79
N LEU A 15 14.91 10.40 -0.22
CA LEU A 15 15.40 10.81 1.10
C LEU A 15 15.80 12.29 1.14
N GLN A 16 16.49 12.77 0.10
CA GLN A 16 16.88 14.18 0.01
C GLN A 16 15.65 15.09 -0.07
N PHE A 17 14.65 14.72 -0.87
CA PHE A 17 13.40 15.45 -0.98
C PHE A 17 12.67 15.52 0.37
N GLN A 18 12.44 14.39 1.03
CA GLN A 18 11.73 14.33 2.31
C GLN A 18 12.47 15.11 3.42
N ALA A 19 13.79 14.99 3.49
CA ALA A 19 14.60 15.73 4.46
C ALA A 19 14.50 17.25 4.24
N THR A 20 14.49 17.69 2.98
CA THR A 20 14.34 19.11 2.63
C THR A 20 12.95 19.63 2.98
N ALA A 21 11.90 18.86 2.67
CA ALA A 21 10.52 19.21 2.96
C ALA A 21 10.26 19.37 4.47
N VAL A 22 10.77 18.42 5.28
CA VAL A 22 10.64 18.51 6.75
C VAL A 22 11.45 19.69 7.32
N ALA A 23 12.66 19.93 6.80
CA ALA A 23 13.48 21.05 7.25
C ALA A 23 12.90 22.43 6.91
N ALA A 24 12.10 22.53 5.84
CA ALA A 24 11.42 23.76 5.45
C ALA A 24 10.29 24.16 6.43
N GLY A 25 9.87 23.26 7.31
CA GLY A 25 8.74 23.50 8.21
C GLY A 25 7.45 23.73 7.43
N ASP A 26 7.29 23.06 6.27
CA ASP A 26 6.05 23.04 5.54
C ASP A 26 5.01 22.37 6.46
N ASP A 27 4.30 23.20 7.24
CA ASP A 27 3.23 22.83 8.15
C ASP A 27 2.17 22.09 7.31
N ALA A 28 2.31 20.78 7.25
CA ALA A 28 1.41 19.92 6.53
C ALA A 28 0.08 19.94 7.28
N GLY A 29 -0.85 20.75 6.78
CA GLY A 29 -2.23 20.77 7.24
C GLY A 29 -2.88 19.38 7.15
N SER A 30 -4.16 19.29 7.56
CA SER A 30 -4.91 18.04 7.54
C SER A 30 -4.79 17.32 6.19
N ALA A 31 -4.33 16.07 6.21
CA ALA A 31 -4.33 15.22 5.02
C ALA A 31 -5.74 15.16 4.40
N PRO A 32 -5.85 15.14 3.06
CA PRO A 32 -7.15 15.02 2.42
C PRO A 32 -7.83 13.69 2.79
N SER A 33 -9.17 13.70 2.79
CA SER A 33 -10.06 12.55 2.99
C SER A 33 -9.98 11.49 1.86
N ALA A 34 -8.83 11.39 1.18
CA ALA A 34 -8.62 10.56 0.00
C ALA A 34 -8.74 9.07 0.31
N GLY A 35 -8.24 8.62 1.48
CA GLY A 35 -8.32 7.23 1.90
C GLY A 35 -9.75 6.69 2.02
N VAL A 36 -10.66 7.47 2.62
CA VAL A 36 -12.08 7.06 2.77
C VAL A 36 -12.76 6.89 1.40
N ALA A 37 -12.55 7.85 0.50
CA ALA A 37 -13.11 7.78 -0.85
C ALA A 37 -12.52 6.62 -1.66
N ALA A 38 -11.22 6.37 -1.56
CA ALA A 38 -10.55 5.25 -2.23
C ALA A 38 -11.09 3.90 -1.76
N LEU A 39 -11.27 3.71 -0.45
CA LEU A 39 -11.85 2.49 0.12
C LEU A 39 -13.31 2.29 -0.33
N ALA A 40 -14.12 3.34 -0.33
CA ALA A 40 -15.50 3.27 -0.82
C ALA A 40 -15.55 2.89 -2.31
N ALA A 41 -14.68 3.49 -3.13
CA ALA A 41 -14.57 3.18 -4.56
C ALA A 41 -14.15 1.73 -4.79
N PHE A 42 -13.20 1.21 -4.02
CA PHE A 42 -12.79 -0.19 -4.08
C PHE A 42 -13.93 -1.15 -3.72
N ALA A 43 -14.68 -0.87 -2.65
CA ALA A 43 -15.82 -1.71 -2.26
C ALA A 43 -16.92 -1.75 -3.32
N ALA A 44 -17.20 -0.62 -3.96
CA ALA A 44 -18.12 -0.55 -5.09
C ALA A 44 -17.58 -1.33 -6.30
N TRP A 45 -16.30 -1.16 -6.62
CA TRP A 45 -15.64 -1.87 -7.70
C TRP A 45 -15.71 -3.39 -7.52
N CYS A 46 -15.40 -3.92 -6.34
CA CYS A 46 -15.47 -5.37 -6.07
C CYS A 46 -16.86 -5.96 -6.34
N GLN A 47 -17.91 -5.30 -5.87
CA GLN A 47 -19.29 -5.79 -6.01
C GLN A 47 -19.83 -5.65 -7.43
N GLN A 48 -19.29 -4.72 -8.22
CA GLN A 48 -19.65 -4.51 -9.63
C GLN A 48 -18.74 -5.27 -10.60
N HIS A 49 -17.66 -5.86 -10.10
CA HIS A 49 -16.70 -6.56 -10.92
C HIS A 49 -17.33 -7.79 -11.60
N ALA A 50 -16.96 -8.07 -12.85
CA ALA A 50 -17.51 -9.20 -13.61
C ALA A 50 -17.29 -10.58 -12.95
N ARG A 51 -16.31 -10.66 -12.03
CA ARG A 51 -15.95 -11.85 -11.24
C ARG A 51 -16.13 -11.63 -9.73
N GLY A 52 -16.84 -10.58 -9.35
CA GLY A 52 -17.18 -10.27 -7.97
C GLY A 52 -18.54 -10.84 -7.56
N HIS A 53 -18.95 -10.53 -6.34
CA HIS A 53 -20.25 -10.87 -5.78
C HIS A 53 -20.77 -9.75 -4.88
N VAL A 54 -22.08 -9.74 -4.65
CA VAL A 54 -22.69 -8.87 -3.64
C VAL A 54 -22.28 -9.38 -2.27
N TRP A 55 -21.75 -8.49 -1.44
CA TRP A 55 -21.26 -8.86 -0.11
C TRP A 55 -22.41 -9.07 0.87
N THR A 56 -22.29 -10.11 1.67
CA THR A 56 -23.14 -10.40 2.83
C THR A 56 -22.92 -9.39 3.95
N GLU A 57 -23.82 -9.34 4.93
CA GLU A 57 -23.67 -8.50 6.13
C GLU A 57 -22.37 -8.80 6.90
N ALA A 58 -22.00 -10.09 6.99
CA ALA A 58 -20.75 -10.51 7.64
C ALA A 58 -19.51 -10.00 6.89
N GLU A 59 -19.54 -10.03 5.55
CA GLU A 59 -18.48 -9.51 4.69
C GLU A 59 -18.38 -7.98 4.76
N LEU A 60 -19.51 -7.27 4.80
CA LEU A 60 -19.55 -5.82 5.02
C LEU A 60 -18.94 -5.45 6.38
N GLY A 61 -19.26 -6.20 7.43
CA GLY A 61 -18.63 -6.03 8.75
C GLY A 61 -17.12 -6.34 8.74
N GLY A 62 -16.69 -7.32 7.94
CA GLY A 62 -15.28 -7.60 7.69
C GLY A 62 -14.57 -6.44 6.99
N TRP A 63 -15.18 -5.92 5.92
CA TRP A 63 -14.67 -4.78 5.16
C TRP A 63 -14.54 -3.53 6.02
N ALA A 64 -15.53 -3.24 6.87
CA ALA A 64 -15.49 -2.10 7.78
C ALA A 64 -14.27 -2.15 8.72
N ARG A 65 -13.94 -3.32 9.27
CA ARG A 65 -12.75 -3.51 10.12
C ARG A 65 -11.45 -3.34 9.35
N VAL A 66 -11.36 -3.90 8.13
CA VAL A 66 -10.19 -3.74 7.25
C VAL A 66 -9.97 -2.26 6.92
N SER A 67 -11.03 -1.59 6.48
CA SER A 67 -11.03 -0.16 6.15
C SER A 67 -10.59 0.70 7.33
N GLN A 68 -11.14 0.43 8.52
CA GLN A 68 -10.75 1.14 9.75
C GLN A 68 -9.26 0.95 10.06
N ALA A 69 -8.75 -0.28 9.98
CA ALA A 69 -7.34 -0.56 10.25
C ALA A 69 -6.42 0.20 9.28
N LEU A 70 -6.75 0.21 7.98
CA LEU A 70 -5.97 0.95 6.98
C LEU A 70 -5.98 2.46 7.23
N LEU A 71 -7.16 3.03 7.52
CA LEU A 71 -7.29 4.46 7.84
C LEU A 71 -6.55 4.84 9.13
N MET A 72 -6.55 3.98 10.14
CA MET A 72 -5.78 4.21 11.36
C MET A 72 -4.27 4.16 11.10
N SER A 73 -3.80 3.23 10.28
CA SER A 73 -2.39 3.17 9.88
C SER A 73 -1.98 4.40 9.09
N GLU A 74 -2.84 4.89 8.19
CA GLU A 74 -2.62 6.12 7.44
C GLU A 74 -2.56 7.34 8.36
N ALA A 75 -3.53 7.49 9.27
CA ALA A 75 -3.62 8.60 10.21
C ALA A 75 -2.49 8.63 11.25
N ALA A 76 -1.86 7.49 11.53
CA ALA A 76 -0.69 7.42 12.40
C ALA A 76 0.58 7.96 11.72
N GLN A 77 0.58 8.14 10.40
CA GLN A 77 1.74 8.64 9.68
C GLN A 77 1.77 10.17 9.69
N PRO A 78 2.97 10.76 9.86
CA PRO A 78 3.19 12.18 9.60
C PRO A 78 2.79 12.53 8.16
N VAL A 79 2.10 13.65 8.00
CA VAL A 79 1.74 14.19 6.70
C VAL A 79 2.90 15.01 6.17
N VAL A 80 3.35 14.74 4.95
CA VAL A 80 4.48 15.42 4.30
C VAL A 80 4.16 15.71 2.83
N PRO A 81 4.84 16.68 2.20
CA PRO A 81 4.84 16.82 0.75
C PRO A 81 5.24 15.51 0.07
N LEU A 82 4.52 15.15 -1.01
CA LEU A 82 4.78 13.97 -1.80
C LEU A 82 5.61 14.32 -3.04
N GLN A 83 6.59 13.48 -3.35
CA GLN A 83 7.42 13.57 -4.55
C GLN A 83 6.69 13.01 -5.77
N LYS A 84 5.98 11.88 -5.61
CA LYS A 84 5.30 11.16 -6.71
C LYS A 84 3.79 11.35 -6.71
N GLY A 85 3.20 11.78 -5.59
CA GLY A 85 1.77 12.05 -5.43
C GLY A 85 1.42 13.53 -5.48
N PRO A 86 0.13 13.87 -5.64
CA PRO A 86 -0.31 15.26 -5.60
C PRO A 86 -0.33 15.78 -4.16
N GLY A 87 0.39 16.87 -3.89
CA GLY A 87 0.27 17.62 -2.64
C GLY A 87 0.85 16.89 -1.43
N LEU A 88 0.02 16.71 -0.39
CA LEU A 88 0.41 16.19 0.92
C LEU A 88 -0.15 14.78 1.15
N GLY A 89 0.62 13.93 1.84
CA GLY A 89 0.16 12.60 2.23
C GLY A 89 1.08 11.92 3.26
N PRO A 90 0.82 10.64 3.58
CA PRO A 90 1.60 9.88 4.56
C PRO A 90 3.10 9.82 4.18
N LEU A 91 3.99 9.97 5.17
CA LEU A 91 5.45 9.88 4.98
C LEU A 91 5.90 8.63 4.19
N VAL A 92 5.24 7.50 4.42
CA VAL A 92 5.55 6.22 3.77
C VAL A 92 4.99 6.09 2.35
N HIS A 93 4.21 7.06 1.85
CA HIS A 93 3.51 6.95 0.56
C HIS A 93 4.48 6.78 -0.62
N ASP A 94 5.48 7.64 -0.74
CA ASP A 94 6.39 7.61 -1.89
C ASP A 94 7.35 6.42 -1.85
N ILE A 95 7.77 5.98 -0.66
CA ILE A 95 8.59 4.77 -0.52
C ILE A 95 7.77 3.52 -0.85
N ALA A 96 6.50 3.46 -0.47
CA ALA A 96 5.60 2.38 -0.90
C ALA A 96 5.47 2.33 -2.43
N LEU A 97 5.30 3.47 -3.10
CA LEU A 97 5.29 3.55 -4.57
C LEU A 97 6.63 3.15 -5.18
N LEU A 98 7.75 3.49 -4.54
CA LEU A 98 9.07 3.13 -5.03
C LEU A 98 9.32 1.62 -4.97
N LEU A 99 8.89 0.97 -3.89
CA LEU A 99 9.15 -0.45 -3.67
C LEU A 99 8.14 -1.36 -4.37
N ARG A 100 6.87 -0.93 -4.49
CA ARG A 100 5.74 -1.81 -4.86
C ARG A 100 4.79 -1.19 -5.87
N ALA A 101 5.31 -0.41 -6.82
CA ALA A 101 4.51 0.21 -7.87
C ALA A 101 3.68 -0.84 -8.63
N GLU A 102 2.39 -0.55 -8.81
CA GLU A 102 1.49 -1.33 -9.69
C GLU A 102 1.46 -2.85 -9.43
N GLY A 103 1.70 -3.27 -8.19
CA GLY A 103 1.74 -4.68 -7.80
C GLY A 103 2.95 -5.46 -8.33
N VAL A 104 3.94 -4.78 -8.92
CA VAL A 104 5.21 -5.39 -9.27
C VAL A 104 5.98 -5.65 -7.98
N HIS A 105 6.34 -6.91 -7.77
CA HIS A 105 7.18 -7.35 -6.66
C HIS A 105 8.51 -7.81 -7.23
N GLU A 106 9.58 -7.17 -6.76
CA GLU A 106 10.92 -7.72 -6.90
C GLU A 106 11.10 -8.89 -5.92
N ASP A 107 12.30 -9.47 -5.86
CA ASP A 107 12.66 -10.37 -4.76
C ASP A 107 12.44 -9.65 -3.41
N GLU A 108 11.73 -10.30 -2.48
CA GLU A 108 11.41 -9.72 -1.18
C GLU A 108 12.66 -9.31 -0.39
N ALA A 109 13.79 -10.00 -0.58
CA ALA A 109 15.06 -9.61 0.01
C ALA A 109 15.55 -8.25 -0.52
N VAL A 110 15.31 -7.95 -1.80
CA VAL A 110 15.65 -6.65 -2.41
C VAL A 110 14.72 -5.56 -1.88
N GLU A 111 13.41 -5.83 -1.80
CA GLU A 111 12.46 -4.86 -1.22
C GLU A 111 12.84 -4.51 0.22
N LEU A 112 13.21 -5.51 1.04
CA LEU A 112 13.61 -5.31 2.43
C LEU A 112 14.94 -4.56 2.54
N ASP A 113 15.95 -4.88 1.74
CA ASP A 113 17.23 -4.14 1.74
C ASP A 113 17.02 -2.66 1.42
N LEU A 114 16.21 -2.35 0.40
CA LEU A 114 15.88 -0.98 0.03
C LEU A 114 15.06 -0.26 1.13
N ALA A 115 14.08 -0.95 1.73
CA ALA A 115 13.29 -0.41 2.82
C ALA A 115 14.15 -0.10 4.06
N ILE A 116 15.09 -0.98 4.41
CA ILE A 116 16.04 -0.77 5.51
C ILE A 116 16.92 0.43 5.23
N ARG A 117 17.49 0.54 4.02
CA ARG A 117 18.31 1.68 3.62
C ARG A 117 17.56 3.01 3.71
N TRP A 118 16.31 3.01 3.24
CA TRP A 118 15.44 4.19 3.38
C TRP A 118 15.20 4.49 4.85
N TRP A 119 14.80 3.52 5.65
CA TRP A 119 14.48 3.69 7.06
C TRP A 119 15.68 4.23 7.87
N GLU A 120 16.87 3.66 7.69
CA GLU A 120 18.10 4.16 8.31
C GLU A 120 18.45 5.57 7.84
N GLY A 121 18.28 5.85 6.55
CA GLY A 121 18.45 7.18 5.96
C GLY A 121 17.50 8.21 6.55
N ALA A 122 16.22 7.86 6.64
CA ALA A 122 15.14 8.66 7.20
C ALA A 122 15.42 9.00 8.67
N ARG A 123 15.80 8.02 9.48
CA ARG A 123 16.20 8.22 10.88
C ARG A 123 17.38 9.16 11.01
N ARG A 124 18.42 8.99 10.18
CA ARG A 124 19.61 9.87 10.18
C ARG A 124 19.26 11.30 9.78
N ALA A 125 18.29 11.47 8.89
CA ALA A 125 17.79 12.78 8.46
C ALA A 125 16.79 13.41 9.45
N GLY A 126 16.47 12.73 10.55
CA GLY A 126 15.49 13.22 11.53
C GLY A 126 14.03 13.13 11.08
N LEU A 127 13.73 12.32 10.06
CA LEU A 127 12.35 12.08 9.65
C LEU A 127 11.60 11.32 10.76
N PRO A 128 10.31 11.65 10.99
CA PRO A 128 9.48 11.03 12.02
C PRO A 128 9.00 9.62 11.63
N VAL A 129 9.93 8.70 11.34
CA VAL A 129 9.65 7.29 11.12
C VAL A 129 9.59 6.52 12.44
N ASP A 130 8.87 5.40 12.45
CA ASP A 130 8.83 4.51 13.62
C ASP A 130 10.24 3.98 13.95
N PRO A 131 10.67 3.99 15.23
CA PRO A 131 11.97 3.46 15.63
C PRO A 131 12.08 1.93 15.54
N ASP A 132 10.97 1.20 15.42
CA ASP A 132 10.97 -0.23 15.09
C ASP A 132 10.81 -0.41 13.58
N PHE A 133 11.77 -1.12 12.96
CA PHE A 133 11.73 -1.37 11.53
C PHE A 133 10.52 -2.23 11.12
N GLY A 134 10.09 -3.18 11.97
CA GLY A 134 8.94 -4.03 11.67
C GLY A 134 7.63 -3.24 11.60
N ALA A 135 7.42 -2.32 12.53
CA ALA A 135 6.29 -1.39 12.52
C ALA A 135 6.34 -0.45 11.30
N CYS A 136 7.52 0.09 10.99
CA CYS A 136 7.72 0.93 9.81
C CYS A 136 7.45 0.17 8.50
N TRP A 137 7.96 -1.05 8.39
CA TRP A 137 7.74 -1.93 7.25
C TRP A 137 6.26 -2.28 7.08
N GLN A 138 5.55 -2.58 8.18
CA GLN A 138 4.10 -2.78 8.14
C GLN A 138 3.37 -1.56 7.59
N ALA A 139 3.73 -0.35 8.02
CA ALA A 139 3.14 0.87 7.50
C ALA A 139 3.39 1.06 5.99
N ILE A 140 4.59 0.71 5.51
CA ILE A 140 4.93 0.72 4.07
C ILE A 140 4.06 -0.29 3.31
N GLU A 141 3.92 -1.53 3.79
CA GLU A 141 3.09 -2.56 3.12
C GLU A 141 1.62 -2.15 3.08
N TRP A 142 1.10 -1.52 4.14
CA TRP A 142 -0.29 -1.07 4.20
C TRP A 142 -0.55 0.17 3.34
N ALA A 143 0.43 1.07 3.22
CA ALA A 143 0.38 2.19 2.28
C ALA A 143 0.37 1.70 0.82
N ALA A 144 1.23 0.72 0.48
CA ALA A 144 1.23 0.07 -0.83
C ALA A 144 -0.12 -0.61 -1.12
N LEU A 145 -0.68 -1.32 -0.13
CA LEU A 145 -2.01 -1.92 -0.23
C LEU A 145 -3.08 -0.88 -0.55
N MET A 146 -3.14 0.24 0.17
CA MET A 146 -4.10 1.32 -0.12
C MET A 146 -3.98 1.82 -1.57
N GLN A 147 -2.75 2.02 -2.06
CA GLN A 147 -2.49 2.45 -3.44
C GLN A 147 -2.94 1.39 -4.45
N HIS A 148 -2.75 0.10 -4.16
CA HIS A 148 -3.23 -1.00 -5.01
C HIS A 148 -4.75 -1.07 -5.07
N LEU A 149 -5.44 -0.91 -3.93
CA LEU A 149 -6.91 -0.85 -3.87
C LEU A 149 -7.44 0.34 -4.69
N GLN A 150 -6.82 1.51 -4.54
CA GLN A 150 -7.15 2.69 -5.33
C GLN A 150 -6.93 2.44 -6.82
N ARG A 151 -5.78 1.86 -7.20
CA ARG A 151 -5.43 1.55 -8.60
C ARG A 151 -6.42 0.58 -9.25
N LEU A 152 -6.87 -0.45 -8.52
CA LEU A 152 -7.89 -1.40 -8.97
C LEU A 152 -9.22 -0.69 -9.23
N SER A 153 -9.70 0.12 -8.28
CA SER A 153 -10.96 0.84 -8.41
C SER A 153 -10.95 1.89 -9.54
N ALA A 154 -9.79 2.47 -9.83
CA ALA A 154 -9.58 3.38 -10.96
C ALA A 154 -9.40 2.66 -12.31
N GLY A 155 -9.34 1.32 -12.32
CA GLY A 155 -9.23 0.47 -13.51
C GLY A 155 -7.78 0.19 -13.92
N ALA A 156 -7.30 -1.03 -13.68
CA ALA A 156 -5.90 -1.45 -13.88
C ALA A 156 -5.35 -1.34 -15.32
N GLY A 157 -6.18 -1.02 -16.31
CA GLY A 157 -5.80 -0.83 -17.71
C GLY A 157 -5.73 -2.13 -18.51
N THR A 158 -5.16 -3.20 -17.95
CA THR A 158 -5.13 -4.54 -18.56
C THR A 158 -5.53 -5.62 -17.56
N ALA A 159 -6.00 -6.76 -18.06
CA ALA A 159 -6.34 -7.93 -17.22
C ALA A 159 -5.11 -8.49 -16.49
N GLU A 160 -3.92 -8.39 -17.09
CA GLU A 160 -2.67 -8.83 -16.46
C GLU A 160 -2.28 -7.91 -15.29
N ALA A 161 -2.39 -6.59 -15.46
CA ALA A 161 -2.14 -5.63 -14.39
C ALA A 161 -3.14 -5.80 -13.23
N GLU A 162 -4.42 -6.06 -13.55
CA GLU A 162 -5.44 -6.37 -12.54
C GLU A 162 -5.09 -7.63 -11.74
N ALA A 163 -4.75 -8.73 -12.43
CA ALA A 163 -4.37 -9.98 -11.78
C ALA A 163 -3.14 -9.80 -10.88
N ARG A 164 -2.15 -9.02 -11.33
CA ARG A 164 -0.94 -8.70 -10.57
C ARG A 164 -1.26 -7.90 -9.30
N LEU A 165 -2.10 -6.87 -9.41
CA LEU A 165 -2.56 -6.08 -8.26
C LEU A 165 -3.36 -6.93 -7.26
N LEU A 166 -4.26 -7.78 -7.75
CA LEU A 166 -5.04 -8.68 -6.88
C LEU A 166 -4.14 -9.69 -6.16
N ALA A 167 -3.10 -10.21 -6.81
CA ALA A 167 -2.10 -11.06 -6.17
C ALA A 167 -1.30 -10.33 -5.09
N ALA A 168 -0.88 -9.09 -5.36
CA ALA A 168 -0.19 -8.23 -4.38
C ALA A 168 -1.06 -7.95 -3.15
N VAL A 169 -2.33 -7.58 -3.38
CA VAL A 169 -3.33 -7.37 -2.32
C VAL A 169 -3.51 -8.64 -1.47
N ALA A 170 -3.66 -9.81 -2.11
CA ALA A 170 -3.81 -11.08 -1.41
C ALA A 170 -2.56 -11.43 -0.57
N LYS A 171 -1.35 -11.18 -1.09
CA LYS A 171 -0.08 -11.42 -0.38
C LYS A 171 -0.03 -10.63 0.94
N VAL A 172 -0.36 -9.33 0.90
CA VAL A 172 -0.38 -8.48 2.10
C VAL A 172 -1.50 -8.91 3.05
N ALA A 173 -2.70 -9.20 2.55
CA ALA A 173 -3.83 -9.62 3.37
C ALA A 173 -3.60 -10.96 4.10
N LEU A 174 -2.88 -11.90 3.49
CA LEU A 174 -2.49 -13.16 4.13
C LEU A 174 -1.51 -12.97 5.28
N ARG A 175 -0.60 -11.98 5.16
CA ARG A 175 0.45 -11.68 6.15
C ARG A 175 -0.12 -11.10 7.45
N TYR A 176 -1.10 -10.21 7.35
CA TYR A 176 -1.61 -9.45 8.49
C TYR A 176 -3.00 -9.91 8.92
N SER A 177 -3.11 -10.43 10.14
CA SER A 177 -4.38 -10.92 10.71
C SER A 177 -5.57 -9.94 10.58
N PRO A 178 -5.41 -8.62 10.83
CA PRO A 178 -6.50 -7.65 10.63
C PRO A 178 -7.01 -7.54 9.20
N LEU A 179 -6.18 -7.89 8.21
CA LEU A 179 -6.47 -7.75 6.78
C LEU A 179 -7.05 -9.02 6.15
N LYS A 180 -6.97 -10.17 6.81
CA LYS A 180 -7.49 -11.46 6.31
C LYS A 180 -8.93 -11.43 5.79
N PRO A 181 -9.88 -10.67 6.37
CA PRO A 181 -11.24 -10.58 5.82
C PRO A 181 -11.28 -10.11 4.36
N LEU A 182 -10.30 -9.31 3.92
CA LEU A 182 -10.19 -8.81 2.54
C LEU A 182 -10.14 -9.94 1.50
N LEU A 183 -9.54 -11.08 1.84
CA LEU A 183 -9.36 -12.21 0.92
C LEU A 183 -10.67 -12.76 0.37
N ARG A 184 -11.75 -12.72 1.18
CA ARG A 184 -13.08 -13.19 0.78
C ARG A 184 -13.84 -12.18 -0.07
N LEU A 185 -13.38 -10.94 -0.10
CA LEU A 185 -14.04 -9.83 -0.80
C LEU A 185 -13.50 -9.61 -2.22
N LEU A 186 -12.31 -10.15 -2.51
CA LEU A 186 -11.66 -10.01 -3.80
C LEU A 186 -12.43 -10.75 -4.90
N PRO A 187 -12.51 -10.20 -6.12
CA PRO A 187 -13.02 -10.94 -7.27
C PRO A 187 -12.21 -12.22 -7.54
N ALA A 188 -12.88 -13.26 -8.00
CA ALA A 188 -12.26 -14.54 -8.32
C ALA A 188 -11.19 -14.40 -9.43
N GLN A 189 -10.03 -15.03 -9.27
CA GLN A 189 -8.94 -15.03 -10.27
C GLN A 189 -9.26 -15.91 -11.49
N PRO A 190 -8.74 -15.59 -12.71
CA PRO A 190 -9.03 -16.37 -13.91
C PRO A 190 -8.35 -17.74 -13.79
N GLY A 191 -9.06 -18.82 -14.09
CA GLY A 191 -8.55 -20.20 -13.94
C GLY A 191 -8.67 -20.79 -12.54
N GLY A 192 -9.21 -20.02 -11.57
CA GLY A 192 -9.70 -20.58 -10.32
C GLY A 192 -11.08 -21.18 -10.53
N GLU A 193 -11.16 -22.38 -11.11
CA GLU A 193 -12.39 -23.16 -10.96
C GLU A 193 -12.63 -23.41 -9.47
N VAL A 194 -13.90 -23.28 -9.07
CA VAL A 194 -14.39 -23.44 -7.70
C VAL A 194 -14.21 -24.91 -7.28
N GLY A 195 -13.00 -25.24 -6.86
CA GLY A 195 -12.68 -26.47 -6.14
C GLY A 195 -12.78 -26.21 -4.65
N ALA A 196 -13.69 -26.92 -4.00
CA ALA A 196 -13.91 -26.89 -2.56
C ALA A 196 -12.61 -26.91 -1.74
N GLY A 197 -12.55 -26.05 -0.71
CA GLY A 197 -11.70 -26.25 0.47
C GLY A 197 -10.47 -25.35 0.59
N TYR A 198 -10.68 -24.12 1.06
CA TYR A 198 -9.74 -23.51 2.01
C TYR A 198 -10.39 -23.57 3.39
N THR A 199 -10.12 -24.65 4.11
CA THR A 199 -10.43 -24.78 5.54
C THR A 199 -9.33 -24.07 6.33
N PHE A 200 -9.73 -23.29 7.33
CA PHE A 200 -8.86 -22.51 8.22
C PHE A 200 -8.01 -23.38 9.13
#